data_AF-A0A9P8KLF9-F1
#
_entry.id   AF-A0A9P8KLF9-F1
#
_cell.length_a   1.000
_cell.length_b   1.000
_cell.length_c   1.000
_cell.angle_alpha   90.00
_cell.angle_beta   90.00
_cell.angle_gamma   90.00
#
_symmetry.space_group_name_H-M   'P 1'
#
loop_
_entity.id
_entity.type
_entity.pdbx_description
1 polymer ?
#
loop_
_entity_poly.entity_id
_entity_poly.type
_entity_poly.pdbx_seq_one_letter_code
_entity_poly.pdbx_strand_id
1 'polypeptide(L)'
;MIMAKYRDNDPIVEISDPQIAWDETELERIQLELKVFQKDYKGVDAIDTRNLSEAERRKYCRQLVEGAFQLLRLRSQDYPECFEACVCRCLGSHALEAHLWSRWSGYKEVMIKLRDMAYFSELHGKYHILPATTVVASIVVKKLRKVGTGGLDESTCLMMRYKVFEFAHASVKHFNEQGNKITRTKHAIPNWKPKVLKVETPGSFGETGLSQPIPHKSFGMEDTKSQVGMMLKSQMPLLPVTTTTTKKITRVQAVDLVVPHMVKIMKELWSTTTNDECAASLTKEIVIVLPPEIKEWLQVWSRQAGKQEVEIWVREATEDLETYEWGETQVVQGRPAAEPIYAAINELEELHNENVPSVATRHKLQEGTTMIRHYVMGMEEKWKEWAYKELSKELLECQGAIATDVSFIRCSLEEDDERCWKKRRANMEHAANDDGAKTNWLP
;
A
#
# COMPACT_ATOMS: atom_id res chain seq x y z
N MET A 1 -2.68 -29.48 22.30
CA MET A 1 -2.04 -28.23 21.84
C MET A 1 -2.48 -27.10 22.77
N ILE A 2 -1.62 -26.71 23.71
CA ILE A 2 -1.91 -25.65 24.68
C ILE A 2 -1.77 -24.33 23.92
N MET A 3 -2.89 -23.65 23.62
CA MET A 3 -2.81 -22.24 23.23
C MET A 3 -2.18 -21.50 24.40
N ALA A 4 -0.92 -21.07 24.22
CA ALA A 4 -0.28 -20.16 25.14
C ALA A 4 -1.23 -18.97 25.28
N LYS A 5 -1.85 -18.84 26.46
CA LYS A 5 -2.58 -17.63 26.83
C LYS A 5 -1.56 -16.51 26.73
N TYR A 6 -1.58 -15.77 25.63
CA TYR A 6 -0.94 -14.47 25.54
C TYR A 6 -1.55 -13.69 26.70
N ARG A 7 -0.79 -13.55 27.80
CA ARG A 7 -1.22 -12.72 28.91
C ARG A 7 -1.24 -11.32 28.35
N ASP A 8 -2.44 -10.78 28.21
CA ASP A 8 -2.81 -9.42 27.77
C ASP A 8 -2.31 -8.40 28.83
N ASN A 9 -1.02 -8.44 29.14
CA ASN A 9 -0.33 -7.61 30.12
C ASN A 9 0.29 -6.37 29.48
N ASP A 10 0.05 -6.14 28.18
CA ASP A 10 0.50 -4.91 27.56
C ASP A 10 -0.26 -3.73 28.17
N PRO A 11 0.45 -2.72 28.71
CA PRO A 11 -0.17 -1.61 29.41
C PRO A 11 -1.12 -0.88 28.46
N ILE A 12 -2.41 -0.83 28.84
CA ILE A 12 -3.40 0.00 28.14
C ILE A 12 -3.08 1.44 28.49
N VAL A 13 -2.75 2.23 27.48
CA VAL A 13 -2.46 3.63 27.66
C VAL A 13 -3.76 4.43 27.66
N GLU A 14 -3.97 5.18 28.75
CA GLU A 14 -5.08 6.10 28.85
C GLU A 14 -4.76 7.39 28.10
N ILE A 15 -5.21 7.47 26.85
CA ILE A 15 -4.99 8.65 26.01
C ILE A 15 -6.15 9.62 26.20
N SER A 16 -5.85 10.90 26.31
CA SER A 16 -6.84 11.98 26.10
C SER A 16 -7.58 11.78 24.77
N ASP A 17 -8.75 12.39 24.59
CA ASP A 17 -9.43 12.31 23.31
C ASP A 17 -8.48 12.75 22.18
N PRO A 18 -8.54 12.09 20.99
CA PRO A 18 -7.69 12.47 19.86
C PRO A 18 -7.77 13.98 19.69
N GLN A 19 -6.61 14.64 19.58
CA GLN A 19 -6.63 16.06 19.26
C GLN A 19 -7.45 16.20 17.99
N ILE A 20 -8.43 17.11 18.03
CA ILE A 20 -9.20 17.53 16.86
C ILE A 20 -8.18 17.74 15.74
N ALA A 21 -8.48 17.20 14.55
CA ALA A 21 -7.60 17.21 13.38
C ALA A 21 -6.78 18.50 13.31
N TRP A 22 -5.48 18.37 13.03
CA TRP A 22 -4.55 19.51 13.10
C TRP A 22 -5.18 20.75 12.47
N ASP A 23 -5.13 21.86 13.20
CA ASP A 23 -5.55 23.13 12.65
C ASP A 23 -4.74 23.37 11.37
N GLU A 24 -5.43 23.39 10.24
CA GLU A 24 -4.82 23.51 8.92
C GLU A 24 -4.01 24.82 8.84
N THR A 25 -4.47 25.86 9.53
CA THR A 25 -3.77 27.14 9.73
C THR A 25 -2.44 26.98 10.46
N GLU A 26 -2.41 26.14 11.51
CA GLU A 26 -1.21 25.88 12.31
C GLU A 26 -0.20 25.04 11.51
N LEU A 27 -0.68 24.08 10.73
CA LEU A 27 0.15 23.30 9.81
C LEU A 27 0.78 24.21 8.73
N GLU A 28 0.00 25.07 8.10
CA GLU A 28 0.48 26.02 7.09
C GLU A 28 1.52 26.99 7.67
N ARG A 29 1.27 27.52 8.88
CA ARG A 29 2.22 28.39 9.58
C ARG A 29 3.56 27.69 9.81
N ILE A 30 3.55 26.49 10.38
CA ILE A 30 4.79 25.73 10.66
C ILE A 30 5.48 25.33 9.36
N GLN A 31 4.73 24.93 8.34
CA GLN A 31 5.29 24.65 7.01
C GLN A 31 5.96 25.87 6.39
N LEU A 32 5.38 27.06 6.54
CA LEU A 32 5.95 28.31 6.04
C LEU A 32 7.27 28.65 6.76
N GLU A 33 7.31 28.48 8.08
CA GLU A 33 8.53 28.65 8.90
C GLU A 33 9.63 27.68 8.48
N LEU A 34 9.26 26.46 8.10
CA LEU A 34 10.17 25.38 7.70
C LEU A 34 10.28 25.21 6.17
N LYS A 35 9.87 26.21 5.38
CA LYS A 35 9.82 26.12 3.91
C LYS A 35 11.17 25.77 3.27
N VAL A 36 12.28 26.23 3.88
CA VAL A 36 13.66 25.96 3.42
C VAL A 36 14.00 24.47 3.41
N PHE A 37 13.27 23.68 4.20
CA PHE A 37 13.41 22.23 4.24
C PHE A 37 12.42 21.53 3.33
N GLN A 38 11.48 22.19 2.67
CA GLN A 38 10.49 21.48 1.86
C GLN A 38 11.15 20.86 0.62
N LYS A 39 10.63 19.70 0.22
CA LYS A 39 11.01 19.04 -1.03
C LYS A 39 10.76 20.01 -2.19
N ASP A 40 11.72 20.05 -3.12
CA ASP A 40 11.69 20.86 -4.35
C ASP A 40 11.54 22.38 -4.11
N TYR A 41 11.81 22.86 -2.91
CA TYR A 41 11.87 24.29 -2.64
C TYR A 41 13.04 24.92 -3.41
N LYS A 42 12.74 25.93 -4.25
CA LYS A 42 13.70 26.61 -5.13
C LYS A 42 14.02 28.05 -4.69
N GLY A 43 13.76 28.38 -3.42
CA GLY A 43 14.11 29.70 -2.88
C GLY A 43 15.63 29.94 -2.87
N VAL A 44 16.04 31.20 -2.75
CA VAL A 44 17.46 31.57 -2.61
C VAL A 44 18.09 31.01 -1.33
N ASP A 45 17.25 30.69 -0.35
CA ASP A 45 17.52 30.06 0.94
C ASP A 45 17.31 28.52 0.91
N ALA A 46 17.14 27.93 -0.28
CA ALA A 46 17.04 26.49 -0.43
C ALA A 46 18.34 25.80 0.02
N ILE A 47 18.17 24.74 0.82
CA ILE A 47 19.29 24.00 1.39
C ILE A 47 19.62 22.82 0.47
N ASP A 48 20.88 22.71 0.07
CA ASP A 48 21.37 21.53 -0.63
C ASP A 48 21.53 20.36 0.36
N THR A 49 20.47 19.57 0.50
CA THR A 49 20.44 18.45 1.44
C THR A 49 21.45 17.34 1.14
N ARG A 50 22.07 17.33 -0.06
CA ARG A 50 23.03 16.29 -0.46
C ARG A 50 24.45 16.55 0.03
N ASN A 51 24.81 17.82 0.21
CA ASN A 51 26.18 18.24 0.52
C ASN A 51 26.35 18.77 1.94
N LEU A 52 25.45 18.38 2.86
CA LEU A 52 25.49 18.81 4.26
C LEU A 52 26.50 18.02 5.08
N SER A 53 27.23 18.72 5.95
CA SER A 53 28.00 18.09 7.02
C SER A 53 27.08 17.33 7.99
N GLU A 54 27.63 16.40 8.75
CA GLU A 54 26.86 15.67 9.77
C GLU A 54 26.27 16.60 10.84
N ALA A 55 27.01 17.65 11.23
CA ALA A 55 26.55 18.66 12.19
C ALA A 55 25.35 19.45 11.64
N GLU A 56 25.38 19.84 10.36
CA GLU A 56 24.26 20.53 9.71
C GLU A 56 23.04 19.63 9.55
N ARG A 57 23.23 18.37 9.12
CA ARG A 57 22.14 17.39 9.06
C ARG A 57 21.46 17.23 10.41
N ARG A 58 22.25 17.11 11.49
CA ARG A 58 21.72 17.01 12.86
C ARG A 58 20.98 18.27 13.29
N LYS A 59 21.51 19.45 12.98
CA LYS A 59 20.85 20.74 13.25
C LYS A 59 19.50 20.85 12.53
N TYR A 60 19.43 20.53 11.24
CA TYR A 60 18.19 20.63 10.46
C TYR A 60 17.17 19.54 10.81
N CYS A 61 17.60 18.30 11.05
CA CYS A 61 16.72 17.27 11.61
C CYS A 61 16.13 17.70 12.96
N ARG A 62 16.93 18.34 13.83
CA ARG A 62 16.42 18.89 15.10
C ARG A 62 15.32 19.94 14.87
N GLN A 63 15.50 20.85 13.93
CA GLN A 63 14.48 21.87 13.60
C GLN A 63 13.20 21.26 13.02
N LEU A 64 13.31 20.23 12.17
CA LEU A 64 12.15 19.51 11.65
C LEU A 64 11.40 18.73 12.74
N VAL A 65 12.11 18.06 13.64
CA VAL A 65 11.49 17.36 14.79
C VAL A 65 10.84 18.36 15.74
N GLU A 66 11.45 19.52 15.97
CA GLU A 66 10.84 20.62 16.73
C GLU A 66 9.52 21.07 16.11
N GLY A 67 9.48 21.29 14.78
CA GLY A 67 8.23 21.58 14.07
C GLY A 67 7.18 20.49 14.21
N ALA A 68 7.59 19.21 14.23
CA ALA A 68 6.67 18.10 14.43
C ALA A 68 6.10 18.10 15.87
N PHE A 69 6.91 18.41 16.88
CA PHE A 69 6.44 18.56 18.26
C PHE A 69 5.45 19.72 18.40
N GLN A 70 5.72 20.85 17.73
CA GLN A 70 4.80 21.99 17.68
C GLN A 70 3.45 21.60 17.05
N LEU A 71 3.44 20.84 15.94
CA LEU A 71 2.20 20.31 15.33
C LEU A 71 1.39 19.43 16.30
N LEU A 72 2.07 18.74 17.20
CA LEU A 72 1.44 17.91 18.23
C LEU A 72 1.06 18.69 19.50
N ARG A 73 1.32 20.00 19.51
CA ARG A 73 1.16 20.91 20.66
C ARG A 73 1.93 20.43 21.89
N LEU A 74 3.15 19.95 21.67
CA LEU A 74 4.08 19.49 22.69
C LEU A 74 5.33 20.38 22.69
N ARG A 75 5.90 20.60 23.86
CA ARG A 75 7.20 21.28 24.00
C ARG A 75 8.28 20.22 24.08
N SER A 76 9.33 20.34 23.26
CA SER A 76 10.44 19.38 23.25
C SER A 76 11.17 19.29 24.59
N GLN A 77 11.18 20.37 25.36
CA GLN A 77 11.79 20.43 26.70
C GLN A 77 11.08 19.55 27.73
N ASP A 78 9.79 19.27 27.53
CA ASP A 78 9.01 18.40 28.42
C ASP A 78 9.28 16.90 28.15
N TYR A 79 9.84 16.56 26.97
CA TYR A 79 10.10 15.18 26.54
C TYR A 79 11.50 15.04 25.90
N PRO A 80 12.59 15.39 26.61
CA PRO A 80 13.92 15.53 26.00
C PRO A 80 14.47 14.22 25.44
N GLU A 81 14.25 13.09 26.12
CA GLU A 81 14.68 11.76 25.68
C GLU A 81 13.95 11.32 24.40
N CYS A 82 12.62 11.47 24.37
CA CYS A 82 11.81 11.17 23.19
C CYS A 82 12.21 12.07 22.01
N PHE A 83 12.41 13.36 22.27
CA PHE A 83 12.81 14.32 21.25
C PHE A 83 14.16 13.93 20.63
N GLU A 84 15.16 13.61 21.45
CA GLU A 84 16.46 13.18 20.98
C GLU A 84 16.40 11.85 20.20
N ALA A 85 15.60 10.89 20.66
CA ALA A 85 15.36 9.63 19.94
C ALA A 85 14.71 9.88 18.57
N CYS A 86 13.77 10.83 18.47
CA CYS A 86 13.14 11.23 17.21
C CYS A 86 14.15 11.91 16.26
N VAL A 87 15.05 12.75 16.79
CA VAL A 87 16.14 13.37 16.01
C VAL A 87 17.09 12.30 15.46
N CYS A 88 17.57 11.41 16.31
CA CYS A 88 18.41 10.28 15.91
C CYS A 88 17.71 9.40 14.86
N ARG A 89 16.40 9.18 15.00
CA ARG A 89 15.62 8.43 14.03
C ARG A 89 15.51 9.14 12.68
N CYS A 90 15.27 10.45 12.66
CA CYS A 90 15.21 11.22 11.41
C CYS A 90 16.57 11.21 10.69
N LEU A 91 17.67 11.30 11.45
CA LEU A 91 19.03 11.19 10.93
C LEU A 91 19.30 9.81 10.33
N GLY A 92 19.10 8.74 11.11
CA GLY A 92 19.40 7.37 10.68
C GLY A 92 18.52 6.89 9.54
N SER A 93 17.36 7.52 9.31
CA SER A 93 16.47 7.22 8.20
C SER A 93 16.62 8.15 7.00
N HIS A 94 17.56 9.09 7.01
CA HIS A 94 17.73 10.07 5.92
C HIS A 94 16.42 10.83 5.58
N ALA A 95 15.69 11.26 6.62
CA ALA A 95 14.42 11.95 6.45
C ALA A 95 14.57 13.29 5.71
N LEU A 96 15.70 13.98 5.90
CA LEU A 96 16.00 15.25 5.26
C LEU A 96 16.32 15.07 3.76
N GLU A 97 16.86 13.93 3.34
CA GLU A 97 17.21 13.64 1.96
C GLU A 97 16.08 12.94 1.19
N ALA A 98 14.97 12.63 1.86
CA ALA A 98 13.83 11.95 1.25
C ALA A 98 13.20 12.80 0.13
N HIS A 99 13.19 12.24 -1.08
CA HIS A 99 12.53 12.81 -2.26
C HIS A 99 11.22 12.10 -2.62
N LEU A 100 11.09 10.82 -2.28
CA LEU A 100 9.90 10.01 -2.50
C LEU A 100 9.60 9.21 -1.24
N TRP A 101 8.33 9.12 -0.88
CA TRP A 101 7.91 8.45 0.35
C TRP A 101 8.31 6.98 0.36
N SER A 102 8.06 6.26 -0.74
CA SER A 102 8.44 4.85 -0.89
C SER A 102 9.96 4.61 -0.95
N ARG A 103 10.75 5.65 -1.26
CA ARG A 103 12.22 5.56 -1.30
C ARG A 103 12.90 6.09 -0.04
N TRP A 104 12.16 6.66 0.90
CA TRP A 104 12.71 7.04 2.18
C TRP A 104 13.16 5.79 2.94
N SER A 105 14.38 5.77 3.48
CA SER A 105 14.92 4.54 4.09
C SER A 105 14.14 4.06 5.32
N GLY A 106 13.39 4.96 5.98
CA GLY A 106 12.46 4.61 7.07
C GLY A 106 11.13 3.98 6.62
N TYR A 107 10.80 4.01 5.32
CA TYR A 107 9.51 3.58 4.78
C TYR A 107 9.17 2.13 5.12
N LYS A 108 10.10 1.20 4.92
CA LYS A 108 9.87 -0.24 5.15
C LYS A 108 9.48 -0.51 6.61
N GLU A 109 10.18 0.12 7.55
CA GLU A 109 9.86 -0.04 8.98
C GLU A 109 8.51 0.58 9.35
N VAL A 110 8.21 1.77 8.81
CA VAL A 110 6.89 2.40 8.98
C VAL A 110 5.78 1.49 8.47
N MET A 111 5.96 0.89 7.29
CA MET A 111 4.96 -0.02 6.71
C MET A 111 4.73 -1.26 7.55
N ILE A 112 5.79 -1.90 8.03
CA ILE A 112 5.67 -3.08 8.92
C ILE A 112 4.86 -2.69 10.17
N LYS A 113 5.23 -1.57 10.82
CA LYS A 113 4.54 -1.12 12.04
C LYS A 113 3.11 -0.66 11.78
N LEU A 114 2.82 -0.05 10.62
CA LEU A 114 1.46 0.32 10.23
C LEU A 114 0.58 -0.92 10.06
N ARG A 115 1.09 -1.97 9.42
CA ARG A 115 0.37 -3.23 9.24
C ARG A 115 0.14 -3.95 10.57
N ASP A 116 1.16 -4.00 11.42
CA ASP A 116 1.04 -4.57 12.77
C ASP A 116 0.01 -3.78 13.59
N MET A 117 0.07 -2.44 13.55
CA MET A 117 -0.87 -1.56 14.25
C MET A 117 -2.29 -1.75 13.73
N ALA A 118 -2.47 -1.86 12.42
CA ALA A 118 -3.76 -2.16 11.80
C ALA A 118 -4.30 -3.52 12.27
N TYR A 119 -3.46 -4.55 12.23
CA TYR A 119 -3.79 -5.89 12.71
C TYR A 119 -4.25 -5.88 14.17
N PHE A 120 -3.46 -5.29 15.08
CA PHE A 120 -3.83 -5.21 16.50
C PHE A 120 -5.09 -4.37 16.72
N SER A 121 -5.25 -3.31 15.94
CA SER A 121 -6.42 -2.45 16.03
C SER A 121 -7.71 -3.20 15.68
N GLU A 122 -7.69 -3.94 14.58
CA GLU A 122 -8.81 -4.77 14.14
C GLU A 122 -9.04 -5.98 15.06
N LEU A 123 -7.98 -6.57 15.61
CA LEU A 123 -8.09 -7.70 16.54
C LEU A 123 -8.81 -7.30 17.84
N HIS A 124 -8.49 -6.13 18.38
CA HIS A 124 -8.97 -5.70 19.70
C HIS A 124 -10.13 -4.70 19.64
N GLY A 125 -10.54 -4.26 18.44
CA GLY A 125 -11.58 -3.25 18.24
C GLY A 125 -11.24 -1.87 18.83
N LYS A 126 -9.95 -1.60 19.07
CA LYS A 126 -9.46 -0.36 19.67
C LYS A 126 -8.29 0.16 18.85
N TYR A 127 -8.16 1.47 18.74
CA TYR A 127 -6.99 2.05 18.09
C TYR A 127 -5.71 1.62 18.81
N HIS A 128 -4.66 1.41 18.03
CA HIS A 128 -3.28 1.30 18.50
C HIS A 128 -2.47 2.44 17.90
N ILE A 129 -1.41 2.83 18.61
CA ILE A 129 -0.53 3.92 18.20
C ILE A 129 0.86 3.40 17.87
N LEU A 130 1.49 4.04 16.89
CA LEU A 130 2.87 3.76 16.50
C LEU A 130 3.86 4.25 17.57
N PRO A 131 5.09 3.70 17.61
CA PRO A 131 6.18 4.27 18.39
C PRO A 131 6.44 5.73 18.03
N ALA A 132 6.78 6.56 19.04
CA ALA A 132 7.00 8.00 18.87
C ALA A 132 7.98 8.32 17.74
N THR A 133 9.14 7.65 17.74
CA THR A 133 10.19 7.84 16.73
C THR A 133 9.71 7.55 15.31
N THR A 134 8.84 6.56 15.14
CA THR A 134 8.28 6.16 13.85
C THR A 134 7.25 7.18 13.35
N VAL A 135 6.31 7.58 14.21
CA VAL A 135 5.26 8.52 13.81
C VAL A 135 5.79 9.93 13.61
N VAL A 136 6.70 10.42 14.46
CA VAL A 136 7.31 11.74 14.32
C VAL A 136 8.15 11.82 13.05
N ALA A 137 8.96 10.80 12.73
CA ALA A 137 9.70 10.77 11.47
C ALA A 137 8.75 10.77 10.25
N SER A 138 7.61 10.08 10.35
CA SER A 138 6.58 10.08 9.30
C SER A 138 5.93 11.47 9.13
N ILE A 139 5.67 12.20 10.22
CA ILE A 139 5.19 13.59 10.19
C ILE A 139 6.23 14.49 9.51
N VAL A 140 7.50 14.38 9.90
CA VAL A 140 8.60 15.14 9.31
C VAL A 140 8.63 14.96 7.78
N VAL A 141 8.60 13.72 7.30
CA VAL A 141 8.70 13.43 5.86
C VAL A 141 7.42 13.77 5.10
N LYS A 142 6.24 13.34 5.55
CA LYS A 142 4.98 13.58 4.80
C LYS A 142 4.49 15.01 4.91
N LYS A 143 4.58 15.62 6.10
CA LYS A 143 3.85 16.85 6.42
C LYS A 143 4.76 18.08 6.41
N LEU A 144 5.96 17.99 6.98
CA LEU A 144 6.88 19.14 7.01
C LEU A 144 7.72 19.25 5.75
N ARG A 145 8.31 18.15 5.28
CA ARG A 145 9.08 18.07 4.03
C ARG A 145 8.20 18.05 2.78
N LYS A 146 6.88 17.87 2.90
CA LYS A 146 5.93 17.70 1.79
C LYS A 146 6.33 16.60 0.79
N VAL A 147 6.88 15.49 1.28
CA VAL A 147 7.14 14.33 0.42
C VAL A 147 5.81 13.62 0.16
N GLY A 148 5.20 13.94 -0.98
CA GLY A 148 3.91 13.39 -1.40
C GLY A 148 3.95 11.88 -1.64
N THR A 149 2.78 11.25 -1.48
CA THR A 149 2.63 9.78 -1.58
C THR A 149 1.70 9.34 -2.71
N GLY A 150 1.29 10.25 -3.60
CA GLY A 150 0.30 9.95 -4.63
C GLY A 150 -1.11 9.69 -4.09
N GLY A 151 -1.31 9.68 -2.77
CA GLY A 151 -2.62 9.59 -2.09
C GLY A 151 -3.28 8.21 -2.09
N LEU A 152 -2.91 7.34 -3.04
CA LEU A 152 -3.52 6.02 -3.24
C LEU A 152 -2.68 4.86 -2.69
N ASP A 153 -1.54 5.16 -2.05
CA ASP A 153 -0.69 4.12 -1.50
C ASP A 153 -1.26 3.56 -0.19
N GLU A 154 -1.08 2.25 0.01
CA GLU A 154 -1.55 1.50 1.19
C GLU A 154 -1.22 2.22 2.51
N SER A 155 -0.02 2.82 2.62
CA SER A 155 0.40 3.52 3.84
C SER A 155 -0.50 4.71 4.17
N THR A 156 -0.94 5.46 3.16
CA THR A 156 -1.81 6.62 3.35
C THR A 156 -3.20 6.18 3.77
N CYS A 157 -3.73 5.15 3.13
CA CYS A 157 -5.01 4.53 3.52
C CYS A 157 -4.98 4.05 4.98
N LEU A 158 -3.91 3.35 5.39
CA LEU A 158 -3.74 2.89 6.77
C LEU A 158 -3.58 4.06 7.75
N MET A 159 -2.76 5.06 7.41
CA MET A 159 -2.55 6.24 8.27
C MET A 159 -3.85 7.00 8.54
N MET A 160 -4.70 7.17 7.53
CA MET A 160 -5.99 7.84 7.65
C MET A 160 -6.99 6.99 8.43
N ARG A 161 -7.17 5.71 8.04
CA ARG A 161 -8.13 4.79 8.68
C ARG A 161 -7.87 4.63 10.18
N TYR A 162 -6.61 4.53 10.57
CA TYR A 162 -6.20 4.33 11.96
C TYR A 162 -5.74 5.61 12.66
N LYS A 163 -6.04 6.79 12.09
CA LYS A 163 -5.87 8.08 12.77
C LYS A 163 -4.45 8.31 13.30
N VAL A 164 -3.44 7.86 12.54
CA VAL A 164 -2.05 7.74 13.00
C VAL A 164 -1.50 9.09 13.47
N PHE A 165 -1.80 10.16 12.75
CA PHE A 165 -1.32 11.50 13.10
C PHE A 165 -2.14 12.18 14.21
N GLU A 166 -3.44 11.90 14.30
CA GLU A 166 -4.29 12.44 15.37
C GLU A 166 -3.89 11.90 16.75
N PHE A 167 -3.41 10.64 16.80
CA PHE A 167 -2.91 10.02 18.03
C PHE A 167 -1.40 10.17 18.26
N ALA A 168 -0.66 10.82 17.36
CA ALA A 168 0.80 10.91 17.46
C ALA A 168 1.30 11.62 18.73
N HIS A 169 0.52 12.57 19.26
CA HIS A 169 0.83 13.25 20.52
C HIS A 169 0.92 12.25 21.70
N ALA A 170 0.09 11.20 21.68
CA ALA A 170 0.08 10.16 22.69
C ALA A 170 1.32 9.27 22.60
N SER A 171 1.79 8.99 21.38
CA SER A 171 3.03 8.25 21.16
C SER A 171 4.21 8.95 21.83
N VAL A 172 4.27 10.29 21.74
CA VAL A 172 5.31 11.09 22.39
C VAL A 172 5.15 11.10 23.92
N LYS A 173 3.92 11.31 24.42
CA LYS A 173 3.65 11.32 25.88
C LYS A 173 3.97 10.01 26.59
N HIS A 174 3.81 8.89 25.89
CA HIS A 174 4.04 7.55 26.41
C HIS A 174 5.30 6.90 25.84
N PHE A 175 6.24 7.71 25.36
CA PHE A 175 7.53 7.23 24.91
C PHE A 175 8.28 6.51 26.03
N ASN A 176 8.86 5.38 25.70
CA ASN A 176 9.80 4.65 26.53
C ASN A 176 11.02 4.27 25.68
N GLU A 177 12.22 4.39 26.24
CA GLU A 177 13.48 4.11 25.50
C GLU A 177 13.55 2.68 24.94
N GLN A 178 12.86 1.75 25.60
CA GLN A 178 12.77 0.35 25.20
C GLN A 178 11.69 0.09 24.13
N GLY A 179 10.73 1.00 23.94
CA GLY A 179 9.55 0.75 23.13
C GLY A 179 9.65 1.34 21.75
N ASN A 180 10.25 0.53 20.89
CA ASN A 180 9.82 0.47 19.50
C ASN A 180 8.52 -0.36 19.35
N LYS A 181 7.65 -0.33 20.36
CA LYS A 181 6.43 -1.15 20.47
C LYS A 181 5.19 -0.35 20.11
N ILE A 182 4.24 -1.03 19.47
CA ILE A 182 2.91 -0.50 19.21
C ILE A 182 2.14 -0.56 20.52
N THR A 183 1.39 0.50 20.83
CA THR A 183 0.72 0.62 22.13
C THR A 183 -0.79 0.70 21.95
N ARG A 184 -1.52 -0.03 22.78
CA ARG A 184 -2.98 -0.07 22.76
C ARG A 184 -3.58 1.17 23.43
N THR A 185 -4.62 1.73 22.81
CA THR A 185 -5.36 2.86 23.36
C THR A 185 -6.68 2.42 24.01
N LYS A 186 -7.29 3.31 24.80
CA LYS A 186 -8.68 3.11 25.27
C LYS A 186 -9.76 3.36 24.20
N HIS A 187 -9.41 4.02 23.10
CA HIS A 187 -10.36 4.49 22.10
C HIS A 187 -10.83 3.35 21.19
N ALA A 188 -12.15 3.14 21.14
CA ALA A 188 -12.77 2.14 20.27
C ALA A 188 -12.77 2.60 18.81
N ILE A 189 -12.66 1.65 17.89
CA ILE A 189 -12.80 1.92 16.45
C ILE A 189 -14.31 2.06 16.15
N PRO A 190 -14.76 3.18 15.55
CA PRO A 190 -16.17 3.36 15.21
C PRO A 190 -16.66 2.25 14.28
N ASN A 191 -17.90 1.78 14.50
CA ASN A 191 -18.54 0.74 13.70
C ASN A 191 -17.78 -0.59 13.62
N TRP A 192 -16.80 -0.81 14.50
CA TRP A 192 -16.09 -2.08 14.55
C TRP A 192 -17.03 -3.19 14.99
N LYS A 193 -17.15 -4.20 14.12
CA LYS A 193 -17.79 -5.47 14.44
C LYS A 193 -16.66 -6.49 14.53
N PRO A 194 -16.57 -7.30 15.60
CA PRO A 194 -15.61 -8.38 15.66
C PRO A 194 -15.76 -9.20 14.39
N LYS A 195 -14.73 -9.19 13.53
CA LYS A 195 -14.64 -10.20 12.49
C LYS A 195 -14.52 -11.50 13.26
N VAL A 196 -15.59 -12.29 13.27
CA VAL A 196 -15.52 -13.66 13.74
C VAL A 196 -14.49 -14.30 12.82
N LEU A 197 -13.23 -14.36 13.26
CA LEU A 197 -12.27 -15.26 12.69
C LEU A 197 -12.92 -16.61 12.91
N LYS A 198 -13.62 -17.11 11.89
CA LYS A 198 -13.86 -18.54 11.75
C LYS A 198 -12.45 -19.10 11.74
N VAL A 199 -12.01 -19.52 12.92
CA VAL A 199 -10.93 -20.48 13.04
C VAL A 199 -11.50 -21.67 12.31
N GLU A 200 -11.23 -21.76 11.01
CA GLU A 200 -11.37 -22.99 10.27
C GLU A 200 -10.42 -23.94 10.96
N THR A 201 -10.96 -24.68 11.93
CA THR A 201 -10.32 -25.84 12.50
C THR A 201 -9.92 -26.68 11.30
N PRO A 202 -8.62 -26.86 11.02
CA PRO A 202 -8.20 -27.69 9.92
C PRO A 202 -8.89 -29.03 10.11
N GLY A 203 -9.72 -29.40 9.13
CA GLY A 203 -10.45 -30.66 9.16
C GLY A 203 -9.46 -31.76 9.51
N SER A 204 -9.76 -32.45 10.61
CA SER A 204 -9.11 -33.67 11.09
C SER A 204 -8.66 -34.54 9.93
N PHE A 205 -7.40 -34.40 9.50
CA PHE A 205 -6.75 -35.39 8.66
C PHE A 205 -6.49 -36.59 9.53
N GLY A 206 -7.05 -37.72 9.09
CA GLY A 206 -7.18 -38.94 9.86
C GLY A 206 -5.87 -39.44 10.45
N GLU A 207 -6.03 -40.01 11.64
CA GLU A 207 -5.12 -40.99 12.21
C GLU A 207 -4.72 -42.02 11.15
N THR A 208 -3.43 -42.11 10.88
CA THR A 208 -2.78 -43.40 10.66
C THR A 208 -1.35 -43.26 11.19
N GLY A 209 -1.10 -44.00 12.27
CA GLY A 209 0.11 -43.89 13.05
C GLY A 209 1.36 -44.34 12.31
N LEU A 210 2.50 -43.92 12.84
CA LEU A 210 3.58 -44.81 13.24
C LEU A 210 4.53 -44.03 14.17
N SER A 211 4.71 -44.63 15.33
CA SER A 211 5.63 -44.34 16.42
C SER A 211 7.10 -44.15 15.99
N GLN A 212 7.81 -43.18 16.58
CA GLN A 212 8.81 -43.42 17.65
C GLN A 212 9.46 -42.11 18.16
N PRO A 213 9.86 -42.04 19.44
CA PRO A 213 10.50 -40.88 20.04
C PRO A 213 12.03 -40.94 19.90
N ILE A 214 12.64 -39.84 19.41
CA ILE A 214 14.10 -39.66 19.44
C ILE A 214 14.47 -38.96 20.76
N PRO A 215 15.40 -39.52 21.57
CA PRO A 215 15.79 -38.93 22.85
C PRO A 215 16.71 -37.73 22.64
N HIS A 216 16.34 -36.57 23.19
CA HIS A 216 17.22 -35.42 23.32
C HIS A 216 18.32 -35.74 24.33
N LYS A 217 19.54 -36.02 23.83
CA LYS A 217 20.76 -36.07 24.62
C LYS A 217 21.41 -34.70 24.57
N SER A 218 21.33 -33.96 25.67
CA SER A 218 22.06 -32.72 25.92
C SER A 218 23.56 -33.00 25.93
N PHE A 219 24.30 -32.35 25.04
CA PHE A 219 25.75 -32.23 25.16
C PHE A 219 26.06 -30.74 25.27
N GLY A 220 26.55 -30.35 26.45
CA GLY A 220 27.27 -29.10 26.61
C GLY A 220 28.65 -29.24 25.99
N MET A 221 29.10 -28.20 25.30
CA MET A 221 30.51 -27.99 25.05
C MET A 221 30.78 -26.48 25.00
N GLU A 222 31.74 -26.10 25.84
CA GLU A 222 32.29 -24.76 26.02
C GLU A 222 33.02 -24.23 24.79
N ASP A 223 33.02 -22.90 24.71
CA ASP A 223 33.96 -21.98 24.11
C ASP A 223 35.13 -22.53 23.27
N THR A 224 35.19 -22.09 22.00
CA THR A 224 36.46 -21.62 21.43
C THR A 224 36.26 -20.65 20.26
N LYS A 225 37.00 -19.53 20.34
CA LYS A 225 37.21 -18.47 19.35
C LYS A 225 37.51 -19.00 17.94
N SER A 226 37.05 -18.28 16.89
CA SER A 226 37.85 -17.75 15.76
C SER A 226 36.90 -17.17 14.69
N GLN A 227 36.82 -15.86 14.49
CA GLN A 227 37.56 -15.14 13.43
C GLN A 227 37.41 -15.76 12.02
N VAL A 228 36.29 -15.50 11.33
CA VAL A 228 36.23 -15.32 9.86
C VAL A 228 35.08 -14.36 9.54
N GLY A 229 35.42 -13.09 9.27
CA GLY A 229 34.48 -12.04 8.89
C GLY A 229 35.09 -11.18 7.79
N MET A 230 35.42 -11.81 6.66
CA MET A 230 35.78 -11.13 5.41
C MET A 230 35.03 -11.79 4.26
N MET A 231 34.77 -11.00 3.20
CA MET A 231 34.01 -11.29 1.97
C MET A 231 32.51 -10.94 2.09
N LEU A 232 31.88 -10.16 1.21
CA LEU A 232 32.28 -9.56 -0.06
C LEU A 232 31.26 -8.44 -0.36
N LYS A 233 31.64 -7.16 -0.24
CA LYS A 233 30.85 -6.05 -0.82
C LYS A 233 31.29 -5.87 -2.27
N SER A 234 30.80 -6.72 -3.16
CA SER A 234 30.83 -6.47 -4.60
C SER A 234 29.52 -5.77 -4.97
N GLN A 235 29.59 -4.46 -5.18
CA GLN A 235 28.57 -3.73 -5.93
C GLN A 235 28.96 -3.80 -7.40
N MET A 236 28.41 -4.76 -8.15
CA MET A 236 28.28 -4.58 -9.60
C MET A 236 26.98 -3.81 -9.88
N PRO A 237 27.02 -2.72 -10.66
CA PRO A 237 25.82 -2.12 -11.20
C PRO A 237 25.16 -3.12 -12.15
N LEU A 238 23.97 -3.63 -11.79
CA LEU A 238 23.17 -4.44 -12.71
C LEU A 238 22.68 -3.53 -13.84
N LEU A 239 23.08 -3.86 -15.07
CA LEU A 239 22.60 -3.22 -16.28
C LEU A 239 21.08 -3.46 -16.41
N PRO A 240 20.27 -2.43 -16.71
CA PRO A 240 18.84 -2.61 -16.91
C PRO A 240 18.60 -3.53 -18.11
N VAL A 241 17.85 -4.61 -17.89
CA VAL A 241 17.43 -5.51 -18.96
C VAL A 241 16.09 -5.01 -19.50
N THR A 242 16.07 -4.79 -20.81
CA THR A 242 14.89 -4.35 -21.52
C THR A 242 14.13 -5.59 -21.99
N THR A 243 12.94 -5.83 -21.44
CA THR A 243 12.06 -6.94 -21.89
C THR A 243 10.93 -6.36 -22.73
N THR A 244 10.82 -6.83 -23.98
CA THR A 244 9.69 -6.51 -24.84
C THR A 244 8.64 -7.61 -24.69
N THR A 245 7.44 -7.24 -24.22
CA THR A 245 6.30 -8.16 -24.13
C THR A 245 5.31 -7.86 -25.26
N THR A 246 4.89 -8.88 -25.99
CA THR A 246 3.86 -8.73 -27.02
C THR A 246 2.48 -8.72 -26.35
N LYS A 247 1.72 -7.65 -26.56
CA LYS A 247 0.32 -7.52 -26.15
C LYS A 247 -0.59 -7.57 -27.36
N LYS A 248 -1.84 -7.96 -27.12
CA LYS A 248 -2.89 -8.11 -28.14
C LYS A 248 -4.19 -7.54 -27.59
N ILE A 249 -4.94 -6.83 -28.43
CA ILE A 249 -6.30 -6.38 -28.13
C ILE A 249 -7.22 -6.75 -29.29
N THR A 250 -8.43 -7.23 -28.96
CA THR A 250 -9.46 -7.52 -29.96
C THR A 250 -10.50 -6.41 -30.03
N ARG A 251 -11.20 -6.30 -31.17
CA ARG A 251 -12.30 -5.35 -31.36
C ARG A 251 -13.36 -5.47 -30.26
N VAL A 252 -13.76 -6.70 -29.91
CA VAL A 252 -14.76 -6.93 -28.85
C VAL A 252 -14.32 -6.32 -27.52
N GLN A 253 -13.06 -6.55 -27.11
CA GLN A 253 -12.52 -5.98 -25.88
C GLN A 253 -12.47 -4.45 -25.91
N ALA A 254 -12.08 -3.87 -27.05
CA ALA A 254 -12.06 -2.41 -27.21
C ALA A 254 -13.47 -1.80 -27.17
N VAL A 255 -14.45 -2.44 -27.81
CA VAL A 255 -15.86 -2.01 -27.80
C VAL A 255 -16.43 -2.08 -26.39
N ASP A 256 -16.21 -3.19 -25.67
CA ASP A 256 -16.69 -3.38 -24.30
C ASP A 256 -16.11 -2.33 -23.33
N LEU A 257 -14.90 -1.84 -23.59
CA LEU A 257 -14.29 -0.75 -22.83
C LEU A 257 -14.91 0.61 -23.16
N VAL A 258 -15.15 0.92 -24.44
CA VAL A 258 -15.49 2.28 -24.89
C VAL A 258 -16.98 2.58 -24.83
N VAL A 259 -17.84 1.62 -25.19
CA VAL A 259 -19.30 1.83 -25.28
C VAL A 259 -19.94 2.29 -23.96
N PRO A 260 -19.59 1.75 -22.78
CA PRO A 260 -20.14 2.23 -21.52
C PRO A 260 -19.87 3.72 -21.29
N HIS A 261 -18.68 4.21 -21.65
CA HIS A 261 -18.33 5.61 -21.55
C HIS A 261 -19.10 6.48 -22.54
N MET A 262 -19.31 6.03 -23.78
CA MET A 262 -20.14 6.72 -24.76
C MET A 262 -21.57 6.92 -24.25
N VAL A 263 -22.19 5.85 -23.74
CA VAL A 263 -23.55 5.89 -23.18
C VAL A 263 -23.62 6.84 -21.98
N LYS A 264 -22.60 6.82 -21.11
CA LYS A 264 -22.52 7.71 -19.94
C LYS A 264 -22.44 9.17 -20.37
N ILE A 265 -21.56 9.52 -21.32
CA ILE A 265 -21.41 10.89 -21.85
C ILE A 265 -22.71 11.40 -22.48
N MET A 266 -23.40 10.54 -23.25
CA MET A 266 -24.67 10.90 -23.87
C MET A 266 -25.77 11.16 -22.84
N LYS A 267 -25.79 10.42 -21.72
CA LYS A 267 -26.77 10.60 -20.63
C LYS A 267 -26.47 11.83 -19.77
N GLU A 268 -25.20 12.08 -19.48
CA GLU A 268 -24.75 13.13 -18.56
C GLU A 268 -24.46 14.47 -19.27
N LEU A 269 -25.01 14.67 -20.47
CA LEU A 269 -24.93 15.91 -21.24
C LEU A 269 -23.51 16.47 -21.34
N TRP A 270 -22.53 15.61 -21.62
CA TRP A 270 -21.16 16.02 -21.91
C TRP A 270 -20.43 16.70 -20.74
N SER A 271 -20.66 16.26 -19.50
CA SER A 271 -19.92 16.76 -18.34
C SER A 271 -18.39 16.62 -18.50
N THR A 272 -17.62 17.55 -17.95
CA THR A 272 -16.15 17.55 -18.03
C THR A 272 -15.56 16.28 -17.42
N THR A 273 -16.08 15.84 -16.28
CA THR A 273 -15.61 14.63 -15.57
C THR A 273 -15.80 13.38 -16.41
N THR A 274 -16.96 13.19 -17.04
CA THR A 274 -17.19 12.02 -17.91
C THR A 274 -16.33 12.02 -19.16
N ASN A 275 -16.02 13.20 -19.69
CA ASN A 275 -15.13 13.33 -20.83
C ASN A 275 -13.67 12.99 -20.45
N ASP A 276 -13.23 13.39 -19.26
CA ASP A 276 -11.89 13.07 -18.75
C ASP A 276 -11.74 11.56 -18.47
N GLU A 277 -12.75 10.93 -17.88
CA GLU A 277 -12.78 9.48 -17.65
C GLU A 277 -12.70 8.69 -18.97
N CYS A 278 -13.48 9.08 -19.98
CA CYS A 278 -13.46 8.44 -21.28
C CYS A 278 -12.08 8.62 -21.96
N ALA A 279 -11.51 9.82 -21.92
CA ALA A 279 -10.17 10.08 -22.47
C ALA A 279 -9.10 9.22 -21.79
N ALA A 280 -9.16 9.05 -20.47
CA ALA A 280 -8.20 8.25 -19.71
C ALA A 280 -8.29 6.74 -20.01
N SER A 281 -9.46 6.25 -20.44
CA SER A 281 -9.67 4.85 -20.81
C SER A 281 -9.17 4.49 -22.21
N LEU A 282 -8.92 5.49 -23.06
CA LEU A 282 -8.52 5.31 -24.45
C LEU A 282 -7.01 5.25 -24.58
N THR A 283 -6.52 4.30 -25.37
CA THR A 283 -5.15 4.27 -25.88
C THR A 283 -5.18 4.21 -27.40
N LYS A 284 -4.05 4.53 -28.05
CA LYS A 284 -3.92 4.43 -29.51
C LYS A 284 -4.28 3.03 -30.02
N GLU A 285 -3.83 2.00 -29.31
CA GLU A 285 -4.05 0.59 -29.66
C GLU A 285 -5.53 0.19 -29.57
N ILE A 286 -6.24 0.70 -28.56
CA ILE A 286 -7.70 0.54 -28.45
C ILE A 286 -8.39 1.19 -29.64
N VAL A 287 -8.04 2.45 -29.96
CA VAL A 287 -8.68 3.20 -31.05
C VAL A 287 -8.49 2.52 -32.40
N ILE A 288 -7.34 1.90 -32.66
CA ILE A 288 -7.04 1.21 -33.92
C ILE A 288 -8.07 0.11 -34.25
N VAL A 289 -8.47 -0.70 -33.26
CA VAL A 289 -9.37 -1.86 -33.46
C VAL A 289 -10.86 -1.51 -33.35
N LEU A 290 -11.22 -0.25 -33.07
CA LEU A 290 -12.62 0.13 -32.95
C LEU A 290 -13.34 0.10 -34.32
N PRO A 291 -14.64 -0.26 -34.34
CA PRO A 291 -15.46 -0.15 -35.53
C PRO A 291 -15.52 1.28 -36.09
N PRO A 292 -15.71 1.46 -37.41
CA PRO A 292 -15.80 2.77 -38.05
C PRO A 292 -16.84 3.70 -37.40
N GLU A 293 -17.99 3.18 -37.01
CA GLU A 293 -19.08 3.96 -36.42
C GLU A 293 -18.68 4.57 -35.07
N ILE A 294 -17.90 3.83 -34.28
CA ILE A 294 -17.38 4.31 -32.99
C ILE A 294 -16.24 5.31 -33.21
N LYS A 295 -15.39 5.08 -34.22
CA LYS A 295 -14.32 6.03 -34.60
C LYS A 295 -14.90 7.38 -35.03
N GLU A 296 -15.94 7.38 -35.85
CA GLU A 296 -16.64 8.61 -36.26
C GLU A 296 -17.21 9.37 -35.05
N TRP A 297 -17.86 8.64 -34.13
CA TRP A 297 -18.36 9.24 -32.90
C TRP A 297 -17.23 9.84 -32.06
N LEU A 298 -16.12 9.11 -31.86
CA LEU A 298 -14.95 9.58 -31.11
C LEU A 298 -14.30 10.80 -31.75
N GLN A 299 -14.32 10.91 -33.08
CA GLN A 299 -13.82 12.08 -33.78
C GLN A 299 -14.64 13.33 -33.47
N VAL A 300 -15.97 13.21 -33.52
CA VAL A 300 -16.88 14.32 -33.18
C VAL A 300 -16.75 14.67 -31.70
N TRP A 301 -16.72 13.65 -30.84
CA TRP A 301 -16.62 13.82 -29.39
C TRP A 301 -15.30 14.49 -28.99
N SER A 302 -14.16 14.02 -29.49
CA SER A 302 -12.85 14.56 -29.13
C SER A 302 -12.70 16.04 -29.51
N ARG A 303 -13.29 16.47 -30.63
CA ARG A 303 -13.34 17.89 -31.02
C ARG A 303 -14.17 18.73 -30.06
N GLN A 304 -15.36 18.24 -29.70
CA GLN A 304 -16.27 18.95 -28.79
C GLN A 304 -15.72 19.01 -27.35
N ALA A 305 -15.07 17.94 -26.90
CA ALA A 305 -14.47 17.83 -25.57
C ALA A 305 -13.03 18.40 -25.47
N GLY A 306 -12.45 18.87 -26.58
CA GLY A 306 -11.09 19.44 -26.61
C GLY A 306 -9.97 18.42 -26.38
N LYS A 307 -10.17 17.14 -26.74
CA LYS A 307 -9.21 16.04 -26.55
C LYS A 307 -8.42 15.76 -27.84
N GLN A 308 -7.49 16.66 -28.18
CA GLN A 308 -6.74 16.62 -29.45
C GLN A 308 -5.96 15.32 -29.69
N GLU A 309 -5.42 14.71 -28.63
CA GLU A 309 -4.65 13.45 -28.76
C GLU A 309 -5.51 12.31 -29.31
N VAL A 310 -6.76 12.19 -28.85
CA VAL A 310 -7.71 11.17 -29.33
C VAL A 310 -8.10 11.45 -30.78
N GLU A 311 -8.28 12.72 -31.16
CA GLU A 311 -8.59 13.08 -32.56
C GLU A 311 -7.46 12.63 -33.50
N ILE A 312 -6.19 12.80 -33.08
CA ILE A 312 -5.03 12.35 -33.85
C ILE A 312 -5.05 10.83 -33.99
N TRP A 313 -5.27 10.09 -32.91
CA TRP A 313 -5.32 8.62 -32.96
C TRP A 313 -6.43 8.11 -33.88
N VAL A 314 -7.62 8.71 -33.81
CA VAL A 314 -8.75 8.33 -34.70
C VAL A 314 -8.42 8.60 -36.16
N ARG A 315 -7.73 9.71 -36.46
CA ARG A 315 -7.31 10.05 -37.83
C ARG A 315 -6.23 9.09 -38.36
N GLU A 316 -5.33 8.64 -37.50
CA GLU A 316 -4.29 7.66 -37.84
C GLU A 316 -4.83 6.23 -37.96
N ALA A 317 -5.93 5.91 -37.26
CA ALA A 317 -6.58 4.60 -37.25
C ALA A 317 -7.46 4.35 -38.48
N THR A 318 -6.91 4.51 -39.68
CA THR A 318 -7.65 4.38 -40.96
C THR A 318 -8.08 2.95 -41.29
N GLU A 319 -7.42 1.96 -40.69
CA GLU A 319 -7.68 0.55 -40.95
C GLU A 319 -8.77 0.01 -40.01
N ASP A 320 -9.66 -0.84 -40.54
CA ASP A 320 -10.64 -1.58 -39.74
C ASP A 320 -10.06 -2.95 -39.38
N LEU A 321 -9.45 -3.04 -38.19
CA LEU A 321 -8.79 -4.25 -37.71
C LEU A 321 -9.63 -4.95 -36.64
N GLU A 322 -9.77 -6.27 -36.76
CA GLU A 322 -10.41 -7.11 -35.74
C GLU A 322 -9.52 -7.30 -34.50
N THR A 323 -8.21 -7.17 -34.68
CA THR A 323 -7.19 -7.45 -33.66
C THR A 323 -5.94 -6.65 -33.95
N TYR A 324 -5.32 -6.11 -32.91
CA TYR A 324 -4.05 -5.41 -33.01
C TYR A 324 -3.05 -5.95 -31.99
N GLU A 325 -1.82 -6.17 -32.43
CA GLU A 325 -0.71 -6.68 -31.61
C GLU A 325 0.43 -5.65 -31.60
N TRP A 326 0.98 -5.38 -30.42
CA TRP A 326 2.08 -4.44 -30.26
C TRP A 326 3.10 -4.93 -29.23
N GLY A 327 4.36 -4.52 -29.41
CA GLY A 327 5.42 -4.77 -28.44
C GLY A 327 5.47 -3.65 -27.40
N GLU A 328 5.23 -3.99 -26.13
CA GLU A 328 5.47 -3.07 -25.03
C GLU A 328 6.83 -3.34 -24.42
N THR A 329 7.74 -2.38 -24.62
CA THR A 329 9.10 -2.43 -24.09
C THR A 329 9.09 -1.89 -22.66
N GLN A 330 9.19 -2.78 -21.67
CA GLN A 330 9.35 -2.39 -20.28
C GLN A 330 10.83 -2.45 -19.89
N VAL A 331 11.36 -1.34 -19.39
CA VAL A 331 12.65 -1.30 -18.72
C VAL A 331 12.42 -1.79 -17.30
N VAL A 332 12.53 -3.11 -17.12
CA VAL A 332 12.44 -3.72 -15.79
C VAL A 332 13.78 -3.47 -15.10
N GLN A 333 13.81 -2.58 -14.11
CA GLN A 333 14.93 -2.55 -13.15
C GLN A 333 14.99 -3.93 -12.51
N GLY A 334 16.10 -4.64 -12.77
CA GLY A 334 16.25 -6.08 -12.64
C GLY A 334 15.39 -6.72 -11.55
N ARG A 335 14.36 -7.44 -11.98
CA ARG A 335 14.01 -8.68 -11.29
C ARG A 335 15.27 -9.56 -11.41
N PRO A 336 15.78 -10.16 -10.33
CA PRO A 336 16.65 -11.31 -10.54
C PRO A 336 15.78 -12.28 -11.34
N ALA A 337 16.22 -12.66 -12.55
CA ALA A 337 15.74 -13.89 -13.12
C ALA A 337 15.87 -14.97 -12.03
N ALA A 338 15.02 -15.99 -11.99
CA ALA A 338 15.24 -17.10 -11.07
C ALA A 338 16.58 -17.83 -11.33
N GLU A 339 17.29 -17.47 -12.39
CA GLU A 339 18.46 -18.16 -12.94
C GLU A 339 19.83 -17.92 -12.26
N PRO A 340 20.17 -16.81 -11.56
CA PRO A 340 21.53 -16.61 -11.03
C PRO A 340 21.91 -17.61 -9.93
N ILE A 341 20.96 -17.98 -9.06
CA ILE A 341 21.24 -18.89 -7.94
C ILE A 341 21.37 -20.33 -8.45
N TYR A 342 20.48 -20.76 -9.34
CA TYR A 342 20.58 -22.09 -9.94
C TYR A 342 21.76 -22.19 -10.91
N ALA A 343 22.12 -21.12 -11.64
CA ALA A 343 23.33 -21.07 -12.44
C ALA A 343 24.58 -21.20 -11.54
N ALA A 344 24.66 -20.49 -10.41
CA ALA A 344 25.76 -20.62 -9.46
C ALA A 344 25.83 -22.03 -8.82
N ILE A 345 24.68 -22.66 -8.54
CA ILE A 345 24.63 -24.05 -8.04
C ILE A 345 25.08 -25.03 -9.14
N ASN A 346 24.67 -24.83 -10.39
CA ASN A 346 25.09 -25.66 -11.51
C ASN A 346 26.59 -25.48 -11.81
N GLU A 347 27.13 -24.27 -11.74
CA GLU A 347 28.57 -23.98 -11.86
C GLU A 347 29.37 -24.67 -10.74
N LEU A 348 28.85 -24.67 -9.50
CA LEU A 348 29.44 -25.43 -8.40
C LEU A 348 29.45 -26.94 -8.72
N GLU A 349 28.34 -27.49 -9.23
CA GLU A 349 28.27 -28.91 -9.62
C GLU A 349 29.23 -29.27 -10.77
N GLU A 350 29.41 -28.39 -11.74
CA GLU A 350 30.36 -28.56 -12.86
C GLU A 350 31.82 -28.51 -12.37
N LEU A 351 32.17 -27.53 -11.52
CA LEU A 351 33.51 -27.41 -10.94
C LEU A 351 33.93 -28.64 -10.13
N HIS A 352 32.97 -29.36 -9.54
CA HIS A 352 33.24 -30.59 -8.78
C HIS A 352 33.62 -31.78 -9.65
N ASN A 353 33.14 -31.81 -10.90
CA ASN A 353 33.39 -32.91 -11.82
C ASN A 353 34.79 -32.80 -12.47
N GLU A 354 35.32 -31.58 -12.63
CA GLU A 354 36.55 -31.37 -13.40
C GLU A 354 37.83 -31.24 -12.54
N ASN A 355 37.77 -30.71 -11.31
CA ASN A 355 38.98 -30.18 -10.64
C ASN A 355 39.37 -30.77 -9.27
N VAL A 356 38.65 -31.79 -8.75
CA VAL A 356 38.94 -32.35 -7.42
C VAL A 356 39.57 -33.74 -7.52
N PRO A 357 40.87 -33.93 -7.22
CA PRO A 357 41.57 -35.22 -7.37
C PRO A 357 41.24 -36.24 -6.27
N SER A 358 40.73 -35.80 -5.11
CA SER A 358 40.38 -36.68 -3.99
C SER A 358 38.91 -37.07 -4.02
N VAL A 359 38.63 -38.38 -4.10
CA VAL A 359 37.27 -38.96 -4.08
C VAL A 359 36.49 -38.54 -2.82
N ALA A 360 37.15 -38.55 -1.66
CA ALA A 360 36.53 -38.17 -0.40
C ALA A 360 36.17 -36.67 -0.35
N THR A 361 36.96 -35.82 -1.01
CA THR A 361 36.70 -34.38 -1.08
C THR A 361 35.54 -34.10 -2.04
N ARG A 362 35.51 -34.79 -3.19
CA ARG A 362 34.41 -34.70 -4.17
C ARG A 362 33.07 -35.10 -3.56
N HIS A 363 33.03 -36.17 -2.77
CA HIS A 363 31.82 -36.62 -2.08
C HIS A 363 31.27 -35.56 -1.10
N LYS A 364 32.11 -35.01 -0.23
CA LYS A 364 31.71 -33.98 0.74
C LYS A 364 31.19 -32.71 0.04
N LEU A 365 31.80 -32.33 -1.08
CA LEU A 365 31.41 -31.17 -1.86
C LEU A 365 30.05 -31.39 -2.57
N GLN A 366 29.83 -32.58 -3.12
CA GLN A 366 28.55 -32.98 -3.70
C GLN A 366 27.43 -32.99 -2.64
N GLU A 367 27.68 -33.53 -1.45
CA GLU A 367 26.73 -33.49 -0.33
C GLU A 367 26.40 -32.05 0.09
N GLY A 368 27.41 -31.18 0.21
CA GLY A 368 27.22 -29.77 0.53
C GLY A 368 26.38 -29.03 -0.52
N THR A 369 26.63 -29.29 -1.80
CA THR A 369 25.90 -28.67 -2.92
C THR A 369 24.46 -29.14 -2.98
N THR A 370 24.23 -30.44 -2.75
CA THR A 370 22.90 -31.03 -2.65
C THR A 370 22.10 -30.41 -1.51
N MET A 371 22.73 -30.19 -0.34
CA MET A 371 22.09 -29.51 0.79
C MET A 371 21.71 -28.06 0.46
N ILE A 372 22.59 -27.30 -0.21
CA ILE A 372 22.30 -25.93 -0.64
C ILE A 372 21.13 -25.91 -1.63
N ARG A 373 21.14 -26.82 -2.63
CA ARG A 373 20.05 -26.96 -3.61
C ARG A 373 18.71 -27.24 -2.94
N HIS A 374 18.67 -28.21 -2.02
CA HIS A 374 17.46 -28.53 -1.25
C HIS A 374 16.97 -27.36 -0.39
N TYR A 375 17.90 -26.64 0.26
CA TYR A 375 17.55 -25.46 1.06
C TYR A 375 16.94 -24.34 0.20
N VAL A 376 17.54 -24.05 -0.95
CA VAL A 376 17.04 -23.02 -1.89
C VAL A 376 15.67 -23.40 -2.43
N MET A 377 15.47 -24.65 -2.86
CA MET A 377 14.16 -25.13 -3.31
C MET A 377 13.09 -25.02 -2.23
N GLY A 378 13.39 -25.45 -0.99
CA GLY A 378 12.45 -25.35 0.13
C GLY A 378 12.14 -23.90 0.51
N MET A 379 13.07 -22.97 0.31
CA MET A 379 12.83 -21.54 0.47
C MET A 379 11.93 -21.01 -0.65
N GLU A 380 12.17 -21.36 -1.91
CA GLU A 380 11.31 -20.94 -3.02
C GLU A 380 9.88 -21.43 -2.88
N GLU A 381 9.68 -22.67 -2.44
CA GLU A 381 8.35 -23.22 -2.20
C GLU A 381 7.62 -22.44 -1.11
N LYS A 382 8.28 -22.17 0.02
CA LYS A 382 7.72 -21.32 1.09
C LYS A 382 7.40 -19.90 0.61
N TRP A 383 8.24 -19.33 -0.25
CA TRP A 383 8.01 -18.00 -0.82
C TRP A 383 6.83 -18.02 -1.80
N LYS A 384 6.68 -19.06 -2.61
CA LYS A 384 5.52 -19.26 -3.49
C LYS A 384 4.24 -19.42 -2.69
N GLU A 385 4.25 -20.27 -1.65
CA GLU A 385 3.12 -20.43 -0.74
C GLU A 385 2.75 -19.11 -0.06
N TRP A 386 3.74 -18.37 0.43
CA TRP A 386 3.51 -17.07 1.05
C TRP A 386 2.93 -16.06 0.07
N ALA A 387 3.48 -15.97 -1.14
CA ALA A 387 2.98 -15.07 -2.18
C ALA A 387 1.57 -15.45 -2.63
N TYR A 388 1.27 -16.74 -2.77
CA TYR A 388 -0.07 -17.23 -3.12
C TYR A 388 -1.07 -16.92 -2.00
N LYS A 389 -0.66 -17.08 -0.74
CA LYS A 389 -1.47 -16.74 0.43
C LYS A 389 -1.76 -15.24 0.50
N GLU A 390 -0.78 -14.38 0.23
CA GLU A 390 -0.98 -12.93 0.21
C GLU A 390 -1.89 -12.50 -0.95
N LEU A 391 -1.66 -13.03 -2.16
CA LEU A 391 -2.51 -12.78 -3.33
C LEU A 391 -3.96 -13.24 -3.08
N SER A 392 -4.14 -14.41 -2.49
CA SER A 392 -5.45 -14.95 -2.14
C SER A 392 -6.17 -14.08 -1.09
N LYS A 393 -5.42 -13.55 -0.12
CA LYS A 393 -5.95 -12.61 0.88
C LYS A 393 -6.37 -11.28 0.24
N GLU A 394 -5.55 -10.69 -0.62
CA GLU A 394 -5.89 -9.47 -1.37
C GLU A 394 -7.15 -9.69 -2.22
N LEU A 395 -7.25 -10.83 -2.91
CA LEU A 395 -8.41 -11.18 -3.72
C LEU A 395 -9.68 -11.32 -2.86
N LEU A 396 -9.58 -11.92 -1.67
CA LEU A 396 -10.69 -12.06 -0.73
C LEU A 396 -11.13 -10.69 -0.15
N GLU A 397 -10.18 -9.80 0.13
CA GLU A 397 -10.46 -8.43 0.57
C GLU A 397 -11.18 -7.62 -0.53
N CYS A 398 -10.72 -7.73 -1.78
CA CYS A 398 -11.38 -7.13 -2.94
C CYS A 398 -12.81 -7.66 -3.13
N GLN A 399 -13.01 -8.98 -3.02
CA GLN A 399 -14.35 -9.58 -3.08
C GLN A 399 -15.26 -9.06 -1.96
N GLY A 400 -14.73 -8.88 -0.75
CA GLY A 400 -15.46 -8.31 0.38
C GLY A 400 -15.87 -6.85 0.14
N ALA A 401 -15.00 -6.04 -0.47
CA ALA A 401 -15.31 -4.67 -0.85
C ALA A 401 -16.43 -4.62 -1.90
N ILE A 402 -16.31 -5.41 -2.97
CA ILE A 402 -17.34 -5.51 -4.02
C ILE A 402 -18.69 -5.94 -3.43
N ALA A 403 -18.71 -6.94 -2.55
CA ALA A 403 -19.94 -7.38 -1.91
C ALA A 403 -20.60 -6.28 -1.04
N THR A 404 -19.78 -5.46 -0.39
CA THR A 404 -20.26 -4.33 0.42
C THR A 404 -20.88 -3.25 -0.48
N ASP A 405 -20.22 -2.91 -1.58
CA ASP A 405 -20.71 -1.91 -2.54
C ASP A 405 -22.01 -2.37 -3.22
N VAL A 406 -22.09 -3.64 -3.62
CA VAL A 406 -23.32 -4.22 -4.19
C VAL A 406 -24.47 -4.18 -3.18
N SER A 407 -24.20 -4.48 -1.90
CA SER A 407 -25.23 -4.37 -0.85
C SER A 407 -25.68 -2.93 -0.65
N PHE A 408 -24.76 -1.96 -0.70
CA PHE A 408 -25.09 -0.54 -0.56
C PHE A 408 -25.95 -0.04 -1.73
N ILE A 409 -25.60 -0.41 -2.97
CA ILE A 409 -26.39 -0.09 -4.16
C ILE A 409 -27.79 -0.70 -4.05
N ARG A 410 -27.91 -1.96 -3.63
CA ARG A 410 -29.21 -2.61 -3.44
C ARG A 410 -30.08 -1.87 -2.40
N CYS A 411 -29.51 -1.52 -1.24
CA CYS A 411 -30.26 -0.78 -0.22
C CYS A 411 -30.70 0.60 -0.74
N SER A 412 -29.86 1.30 -1.50
CA SER A 412 -30.21 2.59 -2.09
C SER A 412 -31.37 2.49 -3.08
N LEU A 413 -31.39 1.42 -3.90
CA LEU A 413 -32.50 1.15 -4.83
C LEU A 413 -33.80 0.82 -4.10
N GLU A 414 -33.73 0.04 -3.03
CA GLU A 414 -34.91 -0.28 -2.18
C GLU A 414 -35.49 0.98 -1.51
N GLU A 415 -34.63 1.89 -1.03
CA GLU A 415 -35.05 3.18 -0.44
C GLU A 415 -35.70 4.10 -1.48
N ASP A 416 -35.17 4.16 -2.70
CA ASP A 416 -35.74 4.94 -3.80
C ASP A 416 -37.09 4.39 -4.26
N ASP A 417 -37.23 3.07 -4.33
CA ASP A 417 -38.52 2.41 -4.62
C ASP A 417 -39.56 2.71 -3.53
N GLU A 418 -39.17 2.63 -2.25
CA GLU A 418 -40.07 2.95 -1.14
C GLU A 418 -40.50 4.44 -1.18
N ARG A 419 -39.57 5.34 -1.51
CA ARG A 419 -39.86 6.78 -1.68
C ARG A 419 -40.82 7.01 -2.85
N CYS A 420 -40.62 6.32 -3.98
CA CYS A 420 -41.49 6.40 -5.15
C CYS A 420 -42.91 5.89 -4.82
N TRP A 421 -43.02 4.77 -4.09
CA TRP A 421 -44.30 4.23 -3.62
C TRP A 421 -45.03 5.17 -2.66
N LYS A 422 -44.33 5.76 -1.68
CA LYS A 422 -44.91 6.75 -0.76
C LYS A 422 -45.45 7.97 -1.52
N LYS A 423 -44.70 8.47 -2.51
CA LYS A 423 -45.14 9.60 -3.35
C LYS A 423 -46.38 9.25 -4.18
N ARG A 424 -46.43 8.07 -4.79
CA ARG A 424 -47.62 7.60 -5.53
C ARG A 424 -48.84 7.47 -4.63
N ARG A 425 -48.68 6.93 -3.41
CA ARG A 425 -49.77 6.81 -2.43
C ARG A 425 -50.32 8.19 -2.04
N ALA A 426 -49.45 9.13 -1.70
CA ALA A 426 -49.86 10.50 -1.37
C ALA A 426 -50.63 11.17 -2.52
N ASN A 427 -50.17 10.99 -3.77
CA ASN A 427 -50.88 11.53 -4.93
C ASN A 427 -52.27 10.90 -5.13
N MET A 428 -52.43 9.59 -4.88
CA MET A 428 -53.74 8.92 -4.95
C MET A 428 -54.68 9.39 -3.84
N GLU A 429 -54.17 9.60 -2.63
CA GLU A 429 -54.96 10.16 -1.51
C GLU A 429 -55.41 11.61 -1.78
N HIS A 430 -54.54 12.44 -2.37
CA HIS A 430 -54.91 13.79 -2.79
C HIS A 430 -55.97 13.79 -3.89
N ALA A 431 -55.86 12.91 -4.90
CA ALA A 431 -56.86 12.79 -5.96
C ALA A 431 -58.23 12.35 -5.42
N ALA A 432 -58.25 11.37 -4.51
CA ALA A 432 -59.49 10.90 -3.90
C ALA A 432 -60.20 11.98 -3.06
N ASN A 433 -59.44 12.85 -2.39
CA ASN A 433 -60.00 13.95 -1.60
C ASN A 433 -60.50 15.13 -2.47
N ASP A 434 -59.90 15.36 -3.64
CA ASP A 434 -60.28 16.46 -4.54
C ASP A 434 -61.58 16.16 -5.32
N ASP A 435 -61.86 14.87 -5.58
CA ASP A 435 -63.14 14.44 -6.19
C ASP A 435 -64.34 14.56 -5.21
N GLY A 436 -64.09 14.53 -3.90
CA GLY A 436 -65.10 14.78 -2.88
C GLY A 436 -65.52 16.27 -2.76
N ALA A 437 -64.66 17.20 -3.17
CA ALA A 437 -64.94 18.64 -3.09
C ALA A 437 -65.76 19.17 -4.29
N LYS A 438 -65.82 18.43 -5.41
CA LYS A 438 -66.53 18.84 -6.63
C LYS A 438 -67.99 18.35 -6.73
N THR A 439 -68.49 17.60 -5.75
CA THR A 439 -69.87 17.09 -5.76
C THR A 439 -70.90 17.96 -5.02
N ASN A 440 -70.51 19.09 -4.43
CA ASN A 440 -71.42 20.01 -3.71
C ASN A 440 -71.74 21.33 -4.44
N TRP A 441 -71.70 21.32 -5.78
CA TRP A 441 -72.20 22.43 -6.60
C TRP A 441 -73.22 21.94 -7.63
N LEU A 442 -74.42 21.60 -7.16
CA LEU A 442 -75.63 21.65 -7.98
C LEU A 442 -76.70 22.46 -7.21
N PRO A 443 -77.35 23.44 -7.86
CA PRO A 443 -78.28 24.39 -7.24
C PRO A 443 -79.60 23.79 -6.77
#